data_AF-A0A8H9HAI3-F1
#
_entry.id   AF-A0A8H9HAI3-F1
#
_cell.length_a   1.000
_cell.length_b   1.000
_cell.length_c   1.000
_cell.angle_alpha   90.00
_cell.angle_beta   90.00
_cell.angle_gamma   90.00
#
_symmetry.space_group_name_H-M   'P 1'
#
loop_
_entity.id
_entity.type
_entity.pdbx_description
1 polymer ?
#
loop_
_entity_poly.entity_id
_entity_poly.type
_entity_poly.pdbx_seq_one_letter_code
_entity_poly.pdbx_strand_id
1 'polypeptide(L)' 'MLIDPMAHGAHAETDLAALGVFSQPHLDQIYAGYDEVSALADGWRERVGLHQLHMLMIHVFLFGGDYGPQAAALARRYA' A
#
# COMPACT_ATOMS: atom_id res chain seq x y z
N MET A 1 -13.06 8.24 -5.02
CA MET A 1 -12.62 9.56 -5.55
C MET A 1 -11.12 9.64 -5.32
N LEU A 2 -10.33 10.03 -6.33
CA LEU A 2 -8.88 10.26 -6.18
C LEU A 2 -8.63 11.76 -6.10
N ILE A 3 -8.04 12.22 -5.02
CA ILE A 3 -7.71 13.63 -4.71
C ILE A 3 -6.35 13.70 -4.02
N ASP A 4 -5.80 14.91 -3.89
CA ASP A 4 -4.52 15.20 -3.18
C ASP A 4 -3.33 14.33 -3.64
N PRO A 5 -2.93 14.42 -4.92
CA PRO A 5 -1.95 13.52 -5.48
C PRO A 5 -0.51 13.80 -5.00
N MET A 6 0.26 12.73 -4.83
CA MET A 6 1.72 12.74 -4.84
C MET A 6 2.22 12.01 -6.11
N ALA A 7 1.86 12.55 -7.29
CA ALA A 7 2.08 11.86 -8.56
C ALA A 7 3.57 11.73 -8.92
N HIS A 8 4.01 10.51 -9.25
CA HIS A 8 5.35 10.22 -9.73
C HIS A 8 5.38 8.87 -10.47
N GLY A 9 6.43 8.61 -11.26
CA GLY A 9 6.60 7.32 -11.92
C GLY A 9 7.15 6.26 -10.96
N ALA A 10 6.29 5.35 -10.49
CA ALA A 10 6.65 4.27 -9.57
C ALA A 10 5.92 2.96 -9.92
N HIS A 11 6.12 1.92 -9.11
CA HIS A 11 5.38 0.67 -9.24
C HIS A 11 3.90 0.87 -8.91
N ALA A 12 3.01 0.41 -9.80
CA ALA A 12 1.56 0.47 -9.61
C ALA A 12 1.07 -0.23 -8.33
N GLU A 13 1.76 -1.28 -7.89
CA GLU A 13 1.50 -1.96 -6.62
C GLU A 13 1.58 -0.99 -5.42
N THR A 14 2.32 0.12 -5.51
CA THR A 14 2.41 1.15 -4.46
C THR A 14 1.07 1.84 -4.22
N ASP A 15 0.41 2.29 -5.29
CA ASP A 15 -0.88 2.97 -5.19
C ASP A 15 -1.97 1.98 -4.75
N LEU A 16 -1.96 0.76 -5.30
CA LEU A 16 -2.91 -0.29 -4.90
C LEU A 16 -2.74 -0.72 -3.44
N ALA A 17 -1.50 -0.80 -2.95
CA ALA A 17 -1.23 -1.11 -1.56
C ALA A 17 -1.65 0.02 -0.62
N ALA A 18 -1.49 1.28 -1.03
CA ALA A 18 -1.89 2.45 -0.25
C ALA A 18 -3.39 2.47 0.07
N LEU A 19 -4.24 1.99 -0.84
CA LEU A 19 -5.69 1.82 -0.60
C LEU A 19 -5.98 0.96 0.64
N GLY A 20 -5.11 0.00 0.95
CA GLY A 20 -5.26 -0.89 2.10
C GLY A 20 -4.80 -0.32 3.45
N VAL A 21 -4.15 0.85 3.49
CA VAL A 21 -3.55 1.39 4.73
C VAL A 21 -4.60 1.99 5.67
N PHE A 22 -5.63 2.64 5.12
CA PHE A 22 -6.68 3.33 5.89
C PHE A 22 -8.08 2.78 5.62
N SER A 23 -8.17 1.50 5.26
CA SER A 23 -9.42 0.79 4.96
C SER A 23 -10.20 1.38 3.77
N GLN A 24 -9.97 0.86 2.57
CA GLN A 24 -10.76 1.18 1.39
C GLN A 24 -11.94 0.22 1.23
N PRO A 25 -13.18 0.71 1.03
CA PRO A 25 -14.32 -0.14 0.69
C PRO A 25 -14.10 -0.90 -0.63
N HIS A 26 -14.56 -2.15 -0.68
CA HIS A 26 -14.49 -3.00 -1.87
C HIS A 26 -13.07 -3.27 -2.40
N LEU A 27 -12.06 -3.26 -1.52
CA LEU A 27 -10.64 -3.38 -1.91
C LEU A 27 -10.35 -4.59 -2.82
N ASP A 28 -10.90 -5.77 -2.51
CA ASP A 28 -10.70 -6.96 -3.32
C ASP A 28 -11.30 -6.83 -4.74
N GLN A 29 -12.41 -6.11 -4.88
CA GLN A 29 -13.03 -5.85 -6.17
C GLN A 29 -12.21 -4.86 -6.99
N ILE A 30 -11.60 -3.87 -6.34
CA ILE A 30 -10.66 -2.93 -6.97
C ILE A 30 -9.44 -3.69 -7.49
N TYR A 31 -8.87 -4.59 -6.68
CA TYR A 31 -7.75 -5.44 -7.10
C TYR A 31 -8.12 -6.33 -8.28
N ALA A 32 -9.27 -7.01 -8.23
CA ALA A 32 -9.74 -7.84 -9.33
C ALA A 32 -9.92 -7.02 -10.62
N GLY A 33 -10.62 -5.89 -10.55
CA GLY A 33 -10.86 -5.03 -11.72
C GLY A 33 -9.59 -4.42 -12.31
N TYR A 34 -8.58 -4.12 -11.47
CA TYR A 34 -7.27 -3.68 -11.96
C TYR A 34 -6.53 -4.81 -12.67
N ASP A 35 -6.47 -5.99 -12.06
CA ASP A 35 -5.76 -7.17 -12.58
C ASP A 35 -6.35 -7.68 -13.91
N GLU A 36 -7.66 -7.55 -14.10
CA GLU A 36 -8.36 -7.90 -15.34
C GLU A 36 -7.87 -7.11 -16.57
N VAL A 37 -7.45 -5.85 -16.39
CA VAL A 37 -7.05 -4.96 -17.50
C VAL A 37 -5.55 -4.67 -17.53
N SER A 38 -4.88 -4.84 -16.39
CA SER A 38 -3.44 -4.62 -16.21
C SER A 38 -2.90 -5.65 -15.21
N ALA A 39 -2.62 -6.85 -15.72
CA ALA A 39 -2.19 -8.00 -14.93
C ALA A 39 -1.05 -7.64 -13.95
N LEU A 40 -1.28 -7.93 -12.68
CA LEU A 40 -0.29 -7.84 -11.63
C LEU A 40 0.65 -9.03 -11.72
N ALA A 41 1.93 -8.80 -11.43
CA ALA A 41 2.92 -9.87 -11.48
C ALA A 41 2.66 -10.92 -10.39
N ASP A 42 3.04 -12.17 -10.67
CA ASP A 42 2.97 -13.25 -9.70
C ASP A 42 3.57 -12.83 -8.35
N GLY A 43 2.91 -13.24 -7.27
CA GLY A 43 3.34 -12.93 -5.91
C GLY A 43 3.10 -11.47 -5.46
N TRP A 44 2.26 -10.69 -6.15
CA TRP A 44 1.99 -9.29 -5.76
C TRP A 44 1.36 -9.17 -4.37
N ARG A 45 0.56 -10.15 -3.95
CA ARG A 45 -0.10 -10.14 -2.63
C ARG A 45 0.92 -10.19 -1.50
N GLU A 46 1.99 -10.93 -1.71
CA GLU A 46 3.12 -11.06 -0.81
C GLU A 46 3.91 -9.74 -0.71
N ARG A 47 3.86 -8.90 -1.74
CA ARG A 47 4.52 -7.59 -1.78
C ARG A 47 3.64 -6.43 -1.30
N VAL A 48 2.33 -6.61 -1.12
CA VAL A 48 1.43 -5.53 -0.66
C VAL A 48 1.98 -4.83 0.58
N GLY A 49 2.40 -5.60 1.60
CA GLY A 49 2.95 -5.01 2.82
C GLY A 49 4.27 -4.26 2.61
N LEU A 50 5.10 -4.69 1.66
CA LEU A 50 6.34 -4.00 1.31
C LEU A 50 6.03 -2.62 0.71
N HIS A 51 5.03 -2.55 -0.18
CA HIS A 51 4.57 -1.30 -0.77
C HIS A 51 3.86 -0.37 0.24
N GLN A 52 3.13 -0.93 1.22
CA GLN A 52 2.49 -0.14 2.29
C GLN A 52 3.50 0.59 3.20
N LEU A 53 4.73 0.10 3.33
CA LEU A 53 5.75 0.73 4.18
C LEU A 53 6.01 2.18 3.78
N HIS A 54 5.96 2.54 2.50
CA HIS A 54 6.16 3.92 2.07
C HIS A 54 5.17 4.89 2.76
N MET A 55 3.87 4.58 2.67
CA MET A 55 2.82 5.41 3.27
C MET A 55 2.90 5.39 4.80
N LEU A 56 3.15 4.22 5.40
CA LEU A 56 3.30 4.10 6.86
C LEU A 56 4.48 4.91 7.38
N MET A 57 5.63 4.91 6.70
CA MET A 57 6.80 5.68 7.12
C MET A 57 6.57 7.19 7.05
N ILE A 58 5.80 7.67 6.07
CA ILE A 58 5.34 9.07 6.04
C ILE A 58 4.51 9.38 7.30
N HIS A 59 3.61 8.48 7.70
CA HIS A 59 2.77 8.67 8.88
C HIS A 59 3.57 8.57 10.19
N VAL A 60 4.58 7.71 10.25
CA VAL A 60 5.55 7.69 11.35
C VAL A 60 6.23 9.04 11.49
N PHE A 61 6.72 9.61 10.38
CA PHE A 61 7.42 10.90 10.40
C PHE A 61 6.51 12.07 10.76
N LEU A 62 5.30 12.13 10.20
CA LEU A 62 4.38 13.25 10.40
C LEU A 62 3.61 13.19 11.71
N PHE A 63 3.24 11.99 12.17
CA PHE A 63 2.28 11.81 13.26
C PHE A 63 2.82 10.97 14.43
N GLY A 64 3.85 10.15 14.24
CA GLY A 64 4.40 9.30 15.28
C GLY A 64 3.39 8.29 15.84
N GLY A 65 3.39 8.08 17.16
CA GLY A 65 2.42 7.23 17.85
C GLY A 65 2.41 5.77 17.36
N ASP A 66 1.21 5.21 17.19
CA ASP A 66 1.00 3.80 16.86
C ASP A 66 1.51 3.39 15.46
N TYR A 67 1.77 4.37 14.58
CA TYR A 67 2.36 4.10 13.26
C TYR A 67 3.75 3.48 13.36
N GLY A 68 4.54 3.82 14.39
CA GLY A 68 5.89 3.29 14.58
C GLY A 68 5.90 1.77 14.82
N PRO A 69 5.22 1.29 15.87
CA PRO A 69 5.04 -0.14 16.10
C PRO A 69 4.40 -0.88 14.91
N GLN A 70 3.42 -0.26 14.23
CA GLN A 70 2.79 -0.84 13.04
C GLN A 70 3.78 -1.04 11.89
N ALA A 71 4.56 0.00 11.54
CA ALA A 71 5.58 -0.08 10.49
C ALA A 71 6.65 -1.12 10.83
N ALA A 72 7.11 -1.18 12.08
CA ALA A 72 8.08 -2.17 12.53
C ALA A 72 7.54 -3.60 12.45
N ALA A 73 6.27 -3.82 12.80
CA ALA A 73 5.62 -5.13 12.69
C ALA A 73 5.49 -5.58 11.24
N LEU A 74 5.13 -4.67 10.34
CA LEU A 74 5.04 -4.96 8.91
C LEU A 74 6.41 -5.27 8.31
N ALA A 75 7.43 -4.46 8.62
CA ALA A 75 8.79 -4.64 8.13
C ALA A 75 9.39 -6.00 8.53
N ARG A 76 9.11 -6.49 9.75
CA ARG A 76 9.57 -7.80 10.23
C ARG A 76 9.11 -8.98 9.38
N ARG A 77 8.06 -8.84 8.56
CA ARG A 77 7.62 -9.90 7.64
C ARG A 77 8.57 -10.13 6.46
N TYR A 78 9.52 -9.22 6.24
CA TYR A 78 10.47 -9.23 5.13
C TYR A 78 11.94 -9.29 5.59
N ALA A 79 12.18 -9.59 6.87
CA ALA A 79 13.50 -9.70 7.48
C ALA A 79 13.97 -11.15 7.59
#